data_AF-A0A2M9BSC3-F1
#
_entry.id   AF-A0A2M9BSC3-F1
#
_cell.length_a   1.000
_cell.length_b   1.000
_cell.length_c   1.000
_cell.angle_alpha   90.00
_cell.angle_beta   90.00
_cell.angle_gamma   90.00
#
_symmetry.space_group_name_H-M   'P 1'
#
loop_
_entity.id
_entity.type
_entity.pdbx_description
1 polymer ?
#
loop_
_entity_poly.entity_id
_entity_poly.type
_entity_poly.pdbx_seq_one_letter_code
_entity_poly.pdbx_strand_id
1 'polypeptide(L)'
;MTHYRTFRRFAGLMLAGWLLIINSAVAQSGSRDVLREITDVVGLKPRFELQATTQVQNAAAVVYNGKRFLLYNPQFVASVNRAGRTDWAGISILAHEMGHHLNGHTLRPGGSQPADELEADEFSGFVLRKMGASLAEAQAAMAVVSDEEASPTHPGRSTRLSAIGKGWQQANTQIVASTRTAAPSAAPVAIASQPTPVRPVANSAVPMNVVGQIVFRDNPEQRYYLTSKLNVVRMQNNSVGQVVGRVARSNSASFPYILVDAQDRRLYISAQGGVFNNQGQQVGTLSDPS
;
A
#
# COMPACT_ATOMS: atom_id res chain seq x y z
N MET A 1 -64.55 7.74 48.24
CA MET A 1 -63.35 7.85 49.09
C MET A 1 -62.38 8.81 48.43
N THR A 2 -61.75 9.62 49.27
CA THR A 2 -61.25 10.98 49.02
C THR A 2 -59.82 10.99 48.45
N HIS A 3 -59.48 12.08 47.76
CA HIS A 3 -58.16 12.47 47.23
C HIS A 3 -56.99 12.30 48.20
N TYR A 4 -55.76 12.15 47.67
CA TYR A 4 -54.62 13.08 47.91
C TYR A 4 -53.55 12.98 46.81
N ARG A 5 -53.23 14.13 46.18
CA ARG A 5 -51.95 14.42 45.51
C ARG A 5 -51.03 15.11 46.52
N THR A 6 -49.75 15.25 46.15
CA THR A 6 -48.72 16.21 46.64
C THR A 6 -47.86 15.70 47.81
N PHE A 7 -46.55 15.98 47.97
CA PHE A 7 -45.72 17.08 47.47
C PHE A 7 -44.22 16.90 47.85
N ARG A 8 -43.32 17.64 47.17
CA ARG A 8 -42.08 18.32 47.69
C ARG A 8 -40.84 17.47 48.05
N ARG A 9 -39.58 17.94 47.93
CA ARG A 9 -38.93 19.20 47.46
C ARG A 9 -37.40 18.99 47.38
N PHE A 10 -36.78 19.54 46.32
CA PHE A 10 -35.64 20.49 46.28
C PHE A 10 -34.28 20.26 46.98
N ALA A 11 -33.28 20.86 46.28
CA ALA A 11 -31.92 21.30 46.66
C ALA A 11 -30.80 20.26 46.46
N GLY A 12 -29.72 20.48 45.70
CA GLY A 12 -29.15 21.71 45.13
C GLY A 12 -27.84 22.08 45.82
N LEU A 13 -26.75 22.14 45.02
CA LEU A 13 -25.43 22.77 45.23
C LEU A 13 -24.24 21.93 45.76
N MET A 14 -23.36 21.58 44.79
CA MET A 14 -21.93 21.94 44.68
C MET A 14 -21.02 21.82 45.92
N LEU A 15 -19.98 20.99 45.82
CA LEU A 15 -18.59 21.48 45.66
C LEU A 15 -17.59 20.36 45.31
N ALA A 16 -16.61 20.79 44.53
CA ALA A 16 -15.53 20.08 43.86
C ALA A 16 -14.72 19.07 44.69
N GLY A 17 -14.18 18.06 44.01
CA GLY A 17 -12.92 17.48 44.46
C GLY A 17 -12.48 16.19 43.75
N TRP A 18 -11.44 16.32 42.92
CA TRP A 18 -10.45 15.30 42.56
C TRP A 18 -10.80 14.34 41.42
N LEU A 19 -10.45 14.84 40.23
CA LEU A 19 -10.24 14.13 38.98
C LEU A 19 -9.09 13.12 39.15
N LEU A 20 -9.39 11.83 39.18
CA LEU A 20 -8.45 10.78 38.79
C LEU A 20 -8.93 10.24 37.44
N ILE A 21 -8.49 10.90 36.37
CA ILE A 21 -8.56 10.34 35.02
C ILE A 21 -7.60 9.16 35.02
N ILE A 22 -8.12 7.96 35.28
CA ILE A 22 -7.45 6.75 34.84
C ILE A 22 -7.63 6.75 33.32
N ASN A 23 -6.68 7.38 32.64
CA ASN A 23 -6.49 7.20 31.21
C ASN A 23 -6.14 5.72 31.02
N SER A 24 -7.16 4.90 30.87
CA SER A 24 -7.03 3.66 30.13
C SER A 24 -6.67 4.08 28.71
N ALA A 25 -5.38 4.30 28.48
CA ALA A 25 -4.80 4.30 27.16
C ALA A 25 -5.07 2.90 26.61
N VAL A 26 -6.24 2.76 25.98
CA VAL A 26 -6.47 1.69 25.02
C VAL A 26 -5.33 1.83 24.05
N ALA A 27 -4.41 0.87 24.12
CA ALA A 27 -3.26 0.81 23.26
C ALA A 27 -3.75 0.92 21.82
N GLN A 28 -3.57 2.09 21.21
CA GLN A 28 -3.79 2.31 19.80
C GLN A 28 -2.62 1.66 19.07
N SER A 29 -2.61 0.33 19.05
CA SER A 29 -1.67 -0.46 18.27
C SER A 29 -2.02 -0.28 16.80
N GLY A 30 -1.36 0.67 16.15
CA GLY A 30 -0.93 0.55 14.76
C GLY A 30 -1.99 0.25 13.69
N SER A 31 -3.23 0.75 13.82
CA SER A 31 -4.15 0.74 12.68
C SER A 31 -3.60 1.71 11.64
N ARG A 32 -2.85 1.21 10.66
CA ARG A 32 -2.56 1.94 9.42
C ARG A 32 -3.87 2.56 8.95
N ASP A 33 -3.84 3.84 8.61
CA ASP A 33 -4.96 4.47 7.92
C ASP A 33 -4.98 3.92 6.49
N VAL A 34 -5.46 2.68 6.34
CA VAL A 34 -5.50 1.92 5.09
C VAL A 34 -6.21 2.72 4.01
N LEU A 35 -7.22 3.50 4.39
CA LEU A 35 -7.94 4.37 3.48
C LEU A 35 -7.02 5.45 2.90
N ARG A 36 -6.23 6.10 3.77
CA ARG A 36 -5.22 7.06 3.36
C ARG A 36 -4.17 6.43 2.46
N GLU A 37 -3.64 5.26 2.82
CA GLU A 37 -2.66 4.54 2.01
C GLU A 37 -3.20 4.18 0.61
N ILE A 38 -4.45 3.71 0.52
CA ILE A 38 -5.11 3.47 -0.76
C ILE A 38 -5.27 4.78 -1.54
N THR A 39 -5.74 5.85 -0.91
CA THR A 39 -5.97 7.13 -1.60
C THR A 39 -4.67 7.78 -2.09
N ASP A 40 -3.58 7.60 -1.36
CA ASP A 40 -2.25 8.11 -1.69
C ASP A 40 -1.71 7.44 -2.96
N VAL A 41 -1.91 6.12 -3.13
CA VAL A 41 -1.43 5.41 -4.34
C VAL A 41 -2.28 5.67 -5.58
N VAL A 42 -3.56 6.00 -5.40
CA VAL A 42 -4.46 6.37 -6.50
C VAL A 42 -4.32 7.85 -6.86
N GLY A 43 -3.84 8.69 -5.94
CA GLY A 43 -3.65 10.12 -6.16
C GLY A 43 -4.97 10.91 -6.10
N LEU A 44 -5.97 10.40 -5.37
CA LEU A 44 -7.27 11.04 -5.21
C LEU A 44 -7.49 11.46 -3.77
N LYS A 45 -8.13 12.61 -3.56
CA LYS A 45 -8.60 12.97 -2.21
C LYS A 45 -9.78 12.08 -1.83
N PRO A 46 -9.76 11.38 -0.68
CA PRO A 46 -10.92 10.63 -0.23
C PRO A 46 -12.10 11.57 -0.05
N ARG A 47 -13.21 11.28 -0.72
CA ARG A 47 -14.52 11.95 -0.51
C ARG A 47 -15.57 10.96 -0.06
N PHE A 48 -15.15 9.96 0.71
CA PHE A 48 -15.98 8.95 1.34
C PHE A 48 -15.53 8.77 2.80
N GLU A 49 -16.49 8.46 3.68
CA GLU A 49 -16.26 8.21 5.10
C GLU A 49 -16.15 6.69 5.33
N LEU A 50 -15.06 6.22 5.95
CA LEU A 50 -14.92 4.82 6.34
C LEU A 50 -15.59 4.61 7.70
N GLN A 51 -16.51 3.65 7.78
CA GLN A 51 -17.27 3.38 9.00
C GLN A 51 -17.35 1.87 9.28
N ALA A 52 -16.88 1.49 10.46
CA ALA A 52 -17.10 0.15 11.00
C ALA A 52 -18.58 0.00 11.41
N THR A 53 -19.24 -1.06 10.97
CA THR A 53 -20.63 -1.36 11.34
C THR A 53 -20.94 -2.84 11.19
N THR A 54 -21.83 -3.36 12.04
CA THR A 54 -22.38 -4.72 11.92
C THR A 54 -23.68 -4.76 11.09
N GLN A 55 -24.13 -3.61 10.58
CA GLN A 55 -25.33 -3.52 9.74
C GLN A 55 -25.14 -4.10 8.33
N VAL A 56 -23.88 -4.23 7.89
CA VAL A 56 -23.51 -4.98 6.68
C VAL A 56 -22.87 -6.30 7.10
N GLN A 57 -23.13 -7.37 6.34
CA GLN A 57 -22.52 -8.67 6.63
C GLN A 57 -21.02 -8.70 6.29
N ASN A 58 -20.63 -7.96 5.26
CA ASN A 58 -19.30 -7.91 4.68
C ASN A 58 -18.76 -6.46 4.62
N ALA A 59 -18.75 -5.85 3.45
CA ALA A 59 -18.46 -4.44 3.22
C ALA A 59 -19.41 -3.92 2.13
N ALA A 60 -19.63 -2.60 2.10
CA ALA A 60 -20.49 -1.98 1.09
C ALA A 60 -20.11 -0.50 0.87
N ALA A 61 -20.08 -0.10 -0.40
CA ALA A 61 -20.06 1.29 -0.83
C ALA A 61 -21.49 1.83 -0.98
N VAL A 62 -21.85 2.86 -0.21
CA VAL A 62 -23.22 3.42 -0.22
C VAL A 62 -23.22 4.94 -0.28
N VAL A 63 -24.30 5.51 -0.83
CA VAL A 63 -24.55 6.95 -0.80
C VAL A 63 -25.78 7.21 0.07
N TYR A 64 -25.61 7.98 1.14
CA TYR A 64 -26.68 8.32 2.08
C TYR A 64 -26.64 9.82 2.39
N ASN A 65 -27.77 10.52 2.23
CA ASN A 65 -27.89 11.96 2.43
C ASN A 65 -26.81 12.79 1.68
N GLY A 66 -26.48 12.39 0.45
CA GLY A 66 -25.46 13.06 -0.37
C GLY A 66 -24.01 12.81 0.06
N LYS A 67 -23.78 11.99 1.08
CA LYS A 67 -22.46 11.55 1.52
C LYS A 67 -22.17 10.13 1.04
N ARG A 68 -20.90 9.84 0.74
CA ARG A 68 -20.42 8.51 0.33
C ARG A 68 -19.81 7.82 1.54
N PHE A 69 -20.15 6.55 1.76
CA PHE A 69 -19.64 5.76 2.88
C PHE A 69 -19.07 4.44 2.38
N LEU A 70 -17.92 4.07 2.91
CA LEU A 70 -17.45 2.69 2.92
C LEU A 70 -17.81 2.08 4.26
N LEU A 71 -18.81 1.21 4.26
CA LEU A 71 -19.20 0.44 5.43
C LEU A 71 -18.43 -0.88 5.42
N TYR A 72 -17.90 -1.29 6.57
CA TYR A 72 -17.29 -2.62 6.69
C TYR A 72 -17.62 -3.25 8.05
N ASN A 73 -17.76 -4.57 8.04
CA ASN A 73 -17.89 -5.38 9.23
C ASN A 73 -16.49 -5.83 9.70
N PRO A 74 -15.99 -5.35 10.86
CA PRO A 74 -14.66 -5.69 11.34
C PRO A 74 -14.45 -7.19 11.57
N GLN A 75 -15.49 -7.92 11.95
CA GLN A 75 -15.41 -9.37 12.19
C GLN A 75 -15.22 -10.14 10.89
N PHE A 76 -15.92 -9.72 9.84
CA PHE A 76 -15.76 -10.26 8.49
C PHE A 76 -14.36 -9.98 7.93
N VAL A 77 -13.88 -8.74 8.02
CA VAL A 77 -12.52 -8.40 7.56
C VAL A 77 -11.47 -9.23 8.31
N ALA A 78 -11.62 -9.37 9.63
CA ALA A 78 -10.73 -10.21 10.42
C ALA A 78 -10.79 -11.70 10.04
N SER A 79 -11.97 -12.24 9.68
CA SER A 79 -12.08 -13.64 9.25
C SER A 79 -11.41 -13.86 7.90
N VAL A 80 -11.58 -12.93 6.96
CA VAL A 80 -10.95 -12.96 5.65
C VAL A 80 -9.42 -12.86 5.75
N ASN A 81 -8.90 -11.95 6.58
CA ASN A 81 -7.44 -11.84 6.81
C ASN A 81 -6.84 -13.11 7.40
N ARG A 82 -7.52 -13.74 8.37
CA ARG A 82 -7.06 -15.00 8.96
C ARG A 82 -7.02 -16.14 7.94
N ALA A 83 -8.05 -16.26 7.11
CA ALA A 83 -8.12 -17.31 6.09
C ALA A 83 -7.10 -17.08 4.96
N GLY A 84 -6.96 -15.83 4.50
CA GLY A 84 -5.95 -15.44 3.51
C GLY A 84 -4.52 -15.40 4.06
N ARG A 85 -4.35 -15.51 5.39
CA ARG A 85 -3.08 -15.37 6.13
C ARG A 85 -2.32 -14.09 5.78
N THR A 86 -3.07 -13.01 5.53
CA THR A 86 -2.52 -11.72 5.12
C THR A 86 -3.55 -10.60 5.35
N ASP A 87 -3.07 -9.40 5.68
CA ASP A 87 -3.93 -8.22 5.79
C ASP A 87 -4.38 -7.71 4.42
N TRP A 88 -3.69 -8.10 3.34
CA TRP A 88 -4.05 -7.72 1.98
C TRP A 88 -5.43 -8.19 1.55
N ALA A 89 -5.95 -9.25 2.16
CA ALA A 89 -7.28 -9.77 1.85
C ALA A 89 -8.37 -8.76 2.25
N GLY A 90 -8.28 -8.16 3.44
CA GLY A 90 -9.15 -7.09 3.90
C GLY A 90 -8.95 -5.79 3.15
N ILE A 91 -7.70 -5.45 2.83
CA ILE A 91 -7.37 -4.27 2.01
C ILE A 91 -7.98 -4.41 0.61
N SER A 92 -7.97 -5.62 0.02
CA SER A 92 -8.58 -5.93 -1.27
C SER A 92 -10.09 -5.66 -1.27
N ILE A 93 -10.79 -6.05 -0.20
CA ILE A 93 -12.23 -5.78 -0.03
C ILE A 93 -12.49 -4.27 0.03
N LEU A 94 -11.74 -3.53 0.84
CA LEU A 94 -11.93 -2.08 0.94
C LEU A 94 -11.62 -1.37 -0.39
N ALA A 95 -10.56 -1.77 -1.09
CA ALA A 95 -10.22 -1.24 -2.40
C ALA A 95 -11.31 -1.54 -3.44
N HIS A 96 -11.92 -2.72 -3.40
CA HIS A 96 -13.05 -3.09 -4.25
C HIS A 96 -14.26 -2.15 -4.03
N GLU A 97 -14.65 -1.92 -2.77
CA GLU A 97 -15.72 -0.96 -2.44
C GLU A 97 -15.40 0.46 -2.91
N MET A 98 -14.13 0.89 -2.79
CA MET A 98 -13.70 2.17 -3.35
C MET A 98 -13.86 2.21 -4.87
N GLY A 99 -13.59 1.11 -5.57
CA GLY A 99 -13.80 0.96 -7.01
C GLY A 99 -15.24 1.26 -7.41
N HIS A 100 -16.22 0.73 -6.67
CA HIS A 100 -17.64 1.03 -6.91
C HIS A 100 -17.98 2.52 -6.81
N HIS A 101 -17.39 3.25 -5.85
CA HIS A 101 -17.61 4.69 -5.76
C HIS A 101 -16.90 5.49 -6.85
N LEU A 102 -15.67 5.11 -7.21
CA LEU A 102 -14.86 5.85 -8.17
C LEU A 102 -15.33 5.65 -9.61
N ASN A 103 -15.80 4.45 -9.95
CA ASN A 103 -16.38 4.16 -11.26
C ASN A 103 -17.87 4.56 -11.36
N GLY A 104 -18.47 5.07 -10.28
CA GLY A 104 -19.84 5.57 -10.28
C GLY A 104 -20.91 4.49 -10.23
N HIS A 105 -20.56 3.24 -9.88
CA HIS A 105 -21.50 2.13 -9.75
C HIS A 105 -22.59 2.46 -8.72
N THR A 106 -22.24 3.19 -7.65
CA THR A 106 -23.18 3.58 -6.59
C THR A 106 -24.16 4.70 -7.00
N LEU A 107 -24.08 5.24 -8.22
CA LEU A 107 -24.98 6.29 -8.70
C LEU A 107 -26.17 5.76 -9.49
N ARG A 108 -26.10 4.50 -9.95
CA ARG A 108 -27.14 3.88 -10.75
C ARG A 108 -28.07 3.06 -9.85
N PRO A 109 -29.40 3.17 -10.02
CA PRO A 109 -30.32 2.21 -9.42
C PRO A 109 -30.19 0.86 -10.14
N GLY A 110 -30.22 -0.26 -9.40
CA GLY A 110 -30.17 -1.60 -10.01
C GLY A 110 -29.30 -2.65 -9.29
N GLY A 111 -28.59 -2.28 -8.22
CA GLY A 111 -27.76 -3.21 -7.47
C GLY A 111 -26.49 -3.63 -8.21
N SER A 112 -25.82 -4.67 -7.71
CA SER A 112 -24.58 -5.20 -8.29
C SER A 112 -24.82 -5.82 -9.67
N GLN A 113 -23.96 -5.46 -10.63
CA GLN A 113 -23.94 -6.00 -11.98
C GLN A 113 -22.62 -6.72 -12.21
N PRO A 114 -22.58 -7.86 -12.93
CA PRO A 114 -21.35 -8.60 -13.13
C PRO A 114 -20.20 -7.77 -13.72
N ALA A 115 -20.49 -6.82 -14.62
CA ALA A 115 -19.47 -5.92 -15.17
C ALA A 115 -18.87 -4.99 -14.10
N ASP A 116 -19.72 -4.40 -13.25
CA ASP A 116 -19.32 -3.48 -12.18
C ASP A 116 -18.41 -4.18 -11.16
N GLU A 117 -18.70 -5.44 -10.83
CA GLU A 117 -17.89 -6.27 -9.94
C GLU A 117 -16.49 -6.54 -10.51
N LEU A 118 -16.40 -6.84 -11.82
CA LEU A 118 -15.12 -7.09 -12.48
C LEU A 118 -14.27 -5.82 -12.60
N GLU A 119 -14.91 -4.67 -12.83
CA GLU A 119 -14.24 -3.38 -12.81
C GLU A 119 -13.71 -3.04 -11.40
N ALA A 120 -14.50 -3.30 -10.36
CA ALA A 120 -14.08 -3.11 -8.97
C ALA A 120 -12.94 -4.09 -8.55
N ASP A 121 -12.98 -5.34 -9.03
CA ASP A 121 -11.91 -6.33 -8.86
C ASP A 121 -10.61 -5.90 -9.56
N GLU A 122 -10.71 -5.42 -10.80
CA GLU A 122 -9.56 -4.87 -11.55
C GLU A 122 -8.97 -3.66 -10.82
N PHE A 123 -9.81 -2.74 -10.35
CA PHE A 123 -9.37 -1.60 -9.54
C PHE A 123 -8.67 -2.06 -8.24
N SER A 124 -9.22 -3.04 -7.54
CA SER A 124 -8.62 -3.62 -6.33
C SER A 124 -7.22 -4.16 -6.60
N GLY A 125 -7.05 -5.00 -7.63
CA GLY A 125 -5.74 -5.54 -8.02
C GLY A 125 -4.72 -4.45 -8.37
N PHE A 126 -5.15 -3.39 -9.07
CA PHE A 126 -4.32 -2.24 -9.41
C PHE A 126 -3.81 -1.49 -8.18
N VAL A 127 -4.70 -1.17 -7.24
CA VAL A 127 -4.37 -0.51 -5.97
C VAL A 127 -3.38 -1.35 -5.18
N LEU A 128 -3.69 -2.63 -4.98
CA LEU A 128 -2.89 -3.51 -4.14
C LEU A 128 -1.46 -3.67 -4.70
N ARG A 129 -1.31 -3.76 -6.03
CA ARG A 129 0.02 -3.75 -6.65
C ARG A 129 0.80 -2.47 -6.33
N LYS A 130 0.16 -1.31 -6.41
CA LYS A 130 0.82 -0.02 -6.13
C LYS A 130 1.19 0.13 -4.65
N MET A 131 0.42 -0.47 -3.75
CA MET A 131 0.72 -0.55 -2.32
C MET A 131 1.81 -1.59 -2.00
N GLY A 132 2.14 -2.48 -2.94
CA GLY A 132 3.26 -3.42 -2.83
C GLY A 132 2.87 -4.88 -2.64
N ALA A 133 1.58 -5.22 -2.70
CA ALA A 133 1.12 -6.60 -2.63
C ALA A 133 1.64 -7.43 -3.81
N SER A 134 2.02 -8.69 -3.53
CA SER A 134 2.18 -9.70 -4.56
C SER A 134 0.83 -10.05 -5.20
N LEU A 135 0.85 -10.70 -6.37
CA LEU A 135 -0.38 -11.15 -7.03
C LEU A 135 -1.17 -12.12 -6.15
N ALA A 136 -0.48 -13.04 -5.47
CA ALA A 136 -1.11 -14.00 -4.56
C ALA A 136 -1.81 -13.31 -3.39
N GLU A 137 -1.17 -12.30 -2.79
CA GLU A 137 -1.79 -11.48 -1.73
C GLU A 137 -2.98 -10.68 -2.25
N ALA A 138 -2.88 -10.12 -3.46
CA ALA A 138 -3.98 -9.39 -4.09
C ALA A 138 -5.21 -10.28 -4.37
N GLN A 139 -4.99 -11.58 -4.56
CA GLN A 139 -6.03 -12.57 -4.80
C GLN A 139 -6.52 -13.27 -3.51
N ALA A 140 -5.90 -13.01 -2.35
CA ALA A 140 -6.14 -13.76 -1.11
C ALA A 140 -7.59 -13.65 -0.58
N ALA A 141 -8.28 -12.54 -0.84
CA ALA A 141 -9.68 -12.36 -0.45
C ALA A 141 -10.63 -13.38 -1.12
N MET A 142 -10.29 -13.85 -2.32
CA MET A 142 -11.13 -14.79 -3.07
C MET A 142 -11.17 -16.19 -2.46
N ALA A 143 -10.30 -16.50 -1.50
CA ALA A 143 -10.33 -17.76 -0.76
C ALA A 143 -11.56 -17.88 0.16
N VAL A 144 -12.21 -16.76 0.51
CA VAL A 144 -13.33 -16.72 1.47
C VAL A 144 -14.62 -16.15 0.88
N VAL A 145 -14.51 -15.24 -0.09
CA VAL A 145 -15.62 -14.35 -0.46
C VAL A 145 -16.42 -14.85 -1.67
N SER A 146 -15.94 -15.85 -2.42
CA SER A 146 -16.52 -16.20 -3.71
C SER A 146 -17.02 -17.64 -3.78
N ASP A 147 -18.26 -17.81 -4.20
CA ASP A 147 -18.79 -19.07 -4.73
C ASP A 147 -17.99 -19.47 -5.99
N GLU A 148 -17.85 -20.78 -6.23
CA GLU A 148 -17.16 -21.28 -7.43
C GLU A 148 -17.92 -20.94 -8.71
N GLU A 149 -19.24 -20.86 -8.61
CA GLU A 149 -20.16 -20.65 -9.73
C GLU A 149 -20.57 -19.18 -9.84
N ALA A 150 -20.81 -18.73 -11.07
CA ALA A 150 -21.34 -17.39 -11.33
C ALA A 150 -22.82 -17.30 -10.97
N SER A 151 -23.24 -16.16 -10.45
CA SER A 151 -24.65 -15.81 -10.23
C SER A 151 -25.07 -14.64 -11.14
N PRO A 152 -26.36 -14.31 -11.22
CA PRO A 152 -26.83 -13.18 -12.02
C PRO A 152 -26.20 -11.82 -11.62
N THR A 153 -25.77 -11.67 -10.37
CA THR A 153 -25.19 -10.42 -9.86
C THR A 153 -23.69 -10.50 -9.60
N HIS A 154 -23.13 -11.70 -9.38
CA HIS A 154 -21.71 -11.88 -9.07
C HIS A 154 -21.01 -12.85 -10.03
N PRO A 155 -19.89 -12.45 -10.67
CA PRO A 155 -19.09 -13.34 -11.49
C PRO A 155 -18.47 -14.49 -10.67
N GLY A 156 -18.26 -15.63 -11.31
CA GLY A 156 -17.58 -16.77 -10.69
C GLY A 156 -16.13 -16.48 -10.33
N ARG A 157 -15.58 -17.26 -9.39
CA ARG A 157 -14.26 -17.04 -8.77
C ARG A 157 -13.12 -16.86 -9.79
N SER A 158 -13.07 -17.68 -10.85
CA SER A 158 -11.99 -17.62 -11.85
C SER A 158 -11.97 -16.28 -12.61
N THR A 159 -13.14 -15.76 -12.99
CA THR A 159 -13.27 -14.48 -13.68
C THR A 159 -12.84 -13.32 -12.79
N ARG A 160 -13.22 -13.35 -11.52
CA ARG A 160 -12.81 -12.35 -10.51
C ARG A 160 -11.30 -12.36 -10.28
N LEU A 161 -10.70 -13.54 -10.10
CA LEU A 161 -9.25 -13.72 -9.99
C LEU A 161 -8.50 -13.16 -11.20
N SER A 162 -9.04 -13.36 -12.41
CA SER A 162 -8.47 -12.82 -13.64
C SER A 162 -8.57 -11.29 -13.70
N ALA A 163 -9.68 -10.70 -13.27
CA ALA A 163 -9.85 -9.25 -13.23
C ALA A 163 -8.86 -8.60 -12.24
N ILE A 164 -8.73 -9.14 -11.03
CA ILE A 164 -7.70 -8.72 -10.05
C ILE A 164 -6.31 -8.80 -10.67
N GLY A 165 -5.99 -9.91 -11.33
CA GLY A 165 -4.69 -10.10 -11.99
C GLY A 165 -4.42 -9.09 -13.10
N LYS A 166 -5.44 -8.76 -13.90
CA LYS A 166 -5.36 -7.74 -14.95
C LYS A 166 -5.00 -6.37 -14.37
N GLY A 167 -5.71 -5.93 -13.34
CA GLY A 167 -5.44 -4.66 -12.67
C GLY A 167 -4.04 -4.61 -12.04
N TRP A 168 -3.65 -5.70 -11.37
CA TRP A 168 -2.31 -5.85 -10.81
C TRP A 168 -1.23 -5.72 -11.90
N GLN A 169 -1.41 -6.36 -13.04
CA GLN A 169 -0.48 -6.29 -14.17
C GLN A 169 -0.41 -4.90 -14.80
N GLN A 170 -1.53 -4.18 -14.90
CA GLN A 170 -1.55 -2.80 -15.37
C GLN A 170 -0.74 -1.88 -14.45
N ALA A 171 -0.99 -1.95 -13.14
CA ALA A 171 -0.20 -1.21 -12.16
C ALA A 171 1.28 -1.57 -12.23
N ASN A 172 1.60 -2.86 -12.41
CA ASN A 172 2.98 -3.32 -12.56
C ASN A 172 3.63 -2.73 -13.81
N THR A 173 2.92 -2.72 -14.93
CA THR A 173 3.37 -2.09 -16.17
C THR A 173 3.61 -0.59 -15.99
N GLN A 174 2.72 0.12 -15.30
CA GLN A 174 2.91 1.54 -14.98
C GLN A 174 4.14 1.77 -14.10
N ILE A 175 4.32 0.97 -13.05
CA ILE A 175 5.48 1.05 -12.17
C ILE A 175 6.76 0.82 -12.98
N VAL A 176 6.78 -0.19 -13.84
CA VAL A 176 7.92 -0.49 -14.72
C VAL A 176 8.14 0.64 -15.74
N ALA A 177 7.09 1.18 -16.36
CA ALA A 177 7.18 2.29 -17.30
C ALA A 177 7.73 3.54 -16.63
N SER A 178 7.21 3.95 -15.48
CA SER A 178 7.73 5.07 -14.68
C SER A 178 9.18 4.88 -14.23
N THR A 179 9.69 3.64 -14.20
CA THR A 179 11.12 3.38 -13.97
C THR A 179 11.98 3.38 -15.24
N ARG A 180 11.36 3.38 -16.43
CA ARG A 180 12.04 3.34 -17.74
C ARG A 180 11.98 4.67 -18.50
N THR A 181 10.99 5.53 -18.26
CA THR A 181 10.88 6.82 -18.96
C THR A 181 11.79 7.87 -18.32
N ALA A 182 12.81 8.29 -19.08
CA ALA A 182 13.29 9.67 -19.00
C ALA A 182 12.09 10.61 -19.19
N ALA A 183 12.02 11.66 -18.38
CA ALA A 183 10.95 12.64 -18.44
C ALA A 183 10.76 13.12 -19.90
N PRO A 184 9.52 13.21 -20.43
CA PRO A 184 9.29 14.01 -21.62
C PRO A 184 9.81 15.42 -21.33
N SER A 185 10.69 15.90 -22.22
CA SER A 185 11.46 17.13 -22.04
C SER A 185 10.59 18.25 -21.49
N ALA A 186 10.83 18.67 -20.25
CA ALA A 186 10.25 19.88 -19.66
C ALA A 186 10.97 21.13 -20.18
N ALA A 187 11.46 21.09 -21.42
CA ALA A 187 11.96 22.28 -22.09
C ALA A 187 10.73 23.11 -22.49
N PRO A 188 10.54 24.33 -21.98
CA PRO A 188 9.58 25.25 -22.59
C PRO A 188 9.97 25.39 -24.07
N VAL A 189 8.99 25.34 -24.96
CA VAL A 189 9.18 25.68 -26.37
C VAL A 189 9.56 27.15 -26.42
N ALA A 190 10.87 27.43 -26.38
CA ALA A 190 11.41 28.75 -26.60
C ALA A 190 11.28 29.05 -28.11
N ILE A 191 10.48 30.07 -28.44
CA ILE A 191 10.48 30.68 -29.77
C ILE A 191 11.90 31.22 -30.03
N ALA A 192 12.48 30.80 -31.14
CA ALA A 192 13.90 30.93 -31.45
C ALA A 192 14.41 32.38 -31.53
N SER A 193 15.66 32.58 -31.14
CA SER A 193 16.67 33.39 -31.84
C SER A 193 18.09 32.92 -31.43
N GLN A 194 18.96 32.77 -32.42
CA GLN A 194 20.26 32.06 -32.53
C GLN A 194 21.43 32.58 -31.62
N PRO A 195 22.73 32.22 -31.82
CA PRO A 195 23.43 30.92 -31.66
C PRO A 195 24.67 30.95 -30.71
N THR A 196 24.97 29.79 -30.07
CA THR A 196 26.23 29.18 -29.51
C THR A 196 27.55 29.98 -29.33
N PRO A 197 28.38 29.72 -28.27
CA PRO A 197 29.17 28.47 -28.18
C PRO A 197 29.32 27.79 -26.80
N VAL A 198 29.82 26.55 -26.90
CA VAL A 198 29.77 25.41 -25.97
C VAL A 198 30.81 25.40 -24.83
N ARG A 199 30.37 24.96 -23.63
CA ARG A 199 31.01 24.02 -22.66
C ARG A 199 30.56 24.29 -21.21
N PRO A 200 30.70 23.33 -20.27
CA PRO A 200 30.30 21.93 -20.27
C PRO A 200 29.04 21.73 -19.40
N VAL A 201 28.14 20.82 -19.77
CA VAL A 201 26.96 20.50 -18.95
C VAL A 201 27.40 19.76 -17.68
N ALA A 202 27.22 20.42 -16.54
CA ALA A 202 27.28 19.79 -15.24
C ALA A 202 26.14 18.77 -15.12
N ASN A 203 26.50 17.51 -14.87
CA ASN A 203 25.54 16.45 -14.55
C ASN A 203 24.95 16.71 -13.15
N SER A 204 23.72 17.21 -13.11
CA SER A 204 22.96 17.35 -11.88
C SER A 204 22.61 15.97 -11.30
N ALA A 205 23.03 15.75 -10.06
CA ALA A 205 22.82 14.53 -9.29
C ALA A 205 21.32 14.28 -9.00
N VAL A 206 20.91 13.01 -9.06
CA VAL A 206 19.60 12.56 -8.55
C VAL A 206 19.65 12.63 -7.01
N PRO A 207 18.71 13.31 -6.33
CA PRO A 207 18.58 13.16 -4.88
C PRO A 207 18.07 11.74 -4.59
N MET A 208 19.00 10.84 -4.28
CA MET A 208 18.70 9.47 -3.87
C MET A 208 18.57 9.44 -2.34
N ASN A 209 17.39 9.10 -1.83
CA ASN A 209 17.21 8.81 -0.40
C ASN A 209 17.91 7.49 -0.09
N VAL A 210 19.16 7.57 0.36
CA VAL A 210 20.01 6.43 0.75
C VAL A 210 19.67 6.04 2.19
N VAL A 211 19.51 4.74 2.43
CA VAL A 211 19.24 4.15 3.75
C VAL A 211 20.36 3.21 4.22
N GLY A 212 21.37 2.97 3.38
CA GLY A 212 22.52 2.13 3.74
C GLY A 212 23.59 2.12 2.65
N GLN A 213 24.80 1.77 3.00
CA GLN A 213 25.94 1.59 2.09
C GLN A 213 26.40 0.13 2.13
N ILE A 214 26.60 -0.46 0.96
CA ILE A 214 27.16 -1.80 0.79
C ILE A 214 28.60 -1.67 0.29
N VAL A 215 29.52 -2.35 0.97
CA VAL A 215 30.93 -2.46 0.60
C VAL A 215 31.27 -3.93 0.38
N PHE A 216 31.79 -4.26 -0.79
CA PHE A 216 32.25 -5.62 -1.11
C PHE A 216 33.75 -5.76 -0.86
N ARG A 217 34.16 -6.88 -0.28
CA ARG A 217 35.57 -7.15 0.07
C ARG A 217 36.49 -7.19 -1.15
N ASP A 218 35.99 -7.72 -2.26
CA ASP A 218 36.76 -7.85 -3.50
C ASP A 218 36.91 -6.51 -4.25
N ASN A 219 36.12 -5.49 -3.87
CA ASN A 219 36.18 -4.16 -4.49
C ASN A 219 35.72 -3.07 -3.51
N PRO A 220 36.56 -2.73 -2.51
CA PRO A 220 36.18 -1.82 -1.43
C PRO A 220 36.02 -0.36 -1.89
N GLU A 221 36.70 0.03 -2.98
CA GLU A 221 36.60 1.37 -3.59
C GLU A 221 35.25 1.60 -4.27
N GLN A 222 34.60 0.54 -4.74
CA GLN A 222 33.33 0.64 -5.42
C GLN A 222 32.19 0.79 -4.41
N ARG A 223 31.60 1.98 -4.38
CA ARG A 223 30.47 2.28 -3.50
C ARG A 223 29.15 1.79 -4.09
N TYR A 224 28.40 1.05 -3.28
CA TYR A 224 27.03 0.66 -3.54
C TYR A 224 26.13 1.23 -2.44
N TYR A 225 24.95 1.70 -2.80
CA TYR A 225 24.00 2.29 -1.86
C TYR A 225 22.65 1.59 -1.93
N LEU A 226 22.10 1.26 -0.76
CA LEU A 226 20.73 0.84 -0.60
C LEU A 226 19.84 2.08 -0.49
N THR A 227 18.85 2.16 -1.36
CA THR A 227 17.86 3.26 -1.35
C THR A 227 16.66 2.92 -0.49
N SER A 228 15.89 3.92 -0.06
CA SER A 228 14.62 3.71 0.66
C SER A 228 13.58 2.89 -0.12
N LYS A 229 13.77 2.76 -1.45
CA LYS A 229 12.98 1.90 -2.34
C LYS A 229 13.56 0.48 -2.49
N LEU A 230 14.48 0.08 -1.61
CA LEU A 230 15.18 -1.21 -1.60
C LEU A 230 15.97 -1.55 -2.88
N ASN A 231 16.35 -0.56 -3.68
CA ASN A 231 17.28 -0.76 -4.79
C ASN A 231 18.72 -0.62 -4.30
N VAL A 232 19.60 -1.47 -4.82
CA VAL A 232 21.05 -1.34 -4.69
C VAL A 232 21.59 -0.62 -5.91
N VAL A 233 22.24 0.51 -5.68
CA VAL A 233 22.73 1.41 -6.70
C VAL A 233 24.25 1.48 -6.63
N ARG A 234 24.93 1.16 -7.73
CA ARG A 234 26.37 1.35 -7.90
C ARG A 234 26.64 2.78 -8.34
N MET A 235 27.45 3.53 -7.59
CA MET A 235 27.85 4.87 -8.03
C MET A 235 28.93 4.81 -9.09
N GLN A 236 28.72 5.54 -10.19
CA GLN A 236 29.73 5.82 -11.20
C GLN A 236 30.00 7.32 -11.16
N ASN A 237 31.22 7.73 -10.80
CA ASN A 237 31.71 9.12 -10.76
C ASN A 237 30.69 10.15 -10.24
N ASN A 238 30.61 10.31 -8.90
CA ASN A 238 29.94 11.39 -8.14
C ASN A 238 28.54 11.91 -8.54
N SER A 239 27.88 11.37 -9.58
CA SER A 239 26.66 11.99 -10.11
C SER A 239 25.63 11.03 -10.70
N VAL A 240 26.01 9.80 -11.12
CA VAL A 240 25.03 8.85 -11.69
C VAL A 240 25.18 7.46 -11.06
N GLY A 241 24.14 7.02 -10.38
CA GLY A 241 24.05 5.68 -9.82
C GLY A 241 23.32 4.72 -10.74
N GLN A 242 23.94 3.59 -11.08
CA GLN A 242 23.31 2.49 -11.83
C GLN A 242 22.64 1.51 -10.86
N VAL A 243 21.35 1.20 -11.04
CA VAL A 243 20.72 0.11 -10.28
C VAL A 243 21.33 -1.22 -10.70
N VAL A 244 21.90 -1.94 -9.74
CA VAL A 244 22.60 -3.22 -9.97
C VAL A 244 21.92 -4.39 -9.26
N GLY A 245 20.97 -4.12 -8.37
CA GLY A 245 20.22 -5.16 -7.67
C GLY A 245 19.11 -4.60 -6.81
N ARG A 246 18.39 -5.50 -6.16
CA ARG A 246 17.26 -5.20 -5.27
C ARG A 246 17.37 -6.03 -4.01
N VAL A 247 16.93 -5.46 -2.90
CA VAL A 247 16.82 -6.14 -1.62
C VAL A 247 15.38 -6.56 -1.40
N ALA A 248 15.17 -7.81 -1.03
CA ALA A 248 13.89 -8.37 -0.62
C ALA A 248 14.01 -8.94 0.81
N ARG A 249 12.88 -9.01 1.52
CA ARG A 249 12.83 -9.72 2.80
C ARG A 249 12.85 -11.22 2.57
N SER A 250 13.43 -11.94 3.53
CA SER A 250 13.44 -13.39 3.58
C SER A 250 12.79 -13.89 4.87
N ASN A 251 12.41 -15.17 4.89
CA ASN A 251 11.85 -15.84 6.06
C ASN A 251 12.93 -16.41 7.01
N SER A 252 14.22 -16.17 6.72
CA SER A 252 15.34 -16.63 7.54
C SER A 252 15.63 -15.63 8.66
N ALA A 253 15.67 -16.12 9.90
CA ALA A 253 16.09 -15.32 11.06
C ALA A 253 17.56 -14.90 10.98
N SER A 254 18.42 -15.76 10.40
CA SER A 254 19.86 -15.49 10.24
C SER A 254 20.14 -14.53 9.09
N PHE A 255 19.27 -14.51 8.08
CA PHE A 255 19.40 -13.70 6.87
C PHE A 255 18.08 -13.01 6.52
N PRO A 256 17.66 -11.98 7.27
CA PRO A 256 16.36 -11.34 7.08
C PRO A 256 16.18 -10.66 5.70
N TYR A 257 17.28 -10.42 4.98
CA TYR A 257 17.21 -9.85 3.64
C TYR A 257 18.06 -10.61 2.62
N ILE A 258 17.63 -10.57 1.37
CA ILE A 258 18.32 -11.14 0.21
C ILE A 258 18.49 -10.04 -0.83
N LEU A 259 19.72 -9.85 -1.30
CA LEU A 259 20.04 -9.04 -2.46
C LEU A 259 20.00 -9.92 -3.70
N VAL A 260 19.25 -9.49 -4.72
CA VAL A 260 19.15 -10.15 -6.02
C VAL A 260 19.61 -9.18 -7.10
N ASP A 261 20.55 -9.58 -7.94
CA ASP A 261 21.00 -8.78 -9.09
C ASP A 261 20.19 -9.05 -10.36
N ALA A 262 20.55 -8.41 -11.46
CA ALA A 262 19.86 -8.56 -12.75
C ALA A 262 20.02 -9.95 -13.39
N GLN A 263 20.97 -10.76 -12.90
CA GLN A 263 21.26 -12.12 -13.35
C GLN A 263 20.71 -13.17 -12.36
N ASP A 264 19.79 -12.78 -11.47
CA ASP A 264 19.23 -13.61 -10.41
C ASP A 264 20.26 -14.21 -9.44
N ARG A 265 21.47 -13.64 -9.39
CA ARG A 265 22.48 -14.03 -8.39
C ARG A 265 22.09 -13.45 -7.05
N ARG A 266 22.21 -14.28 -6.02
CA ARG A 266 21.73 -13.97 -4.66
C ARG A 266 22.88 -13.77 -3.71
N LEU A 267 22.75 -12.75 -2.88
CA LEU A 267 23.55 -12.56 -1.68
C LEU A 267 22.61 -12.43 -0.48
N TYR A 268 23.03 -12.93 0.68
CA TYR A 268 22.24 -12.94 1.90
C TYR A 268 22.76 -11.90 2.86
N ILE A 269 21.86 -11.12 3.44
CA ILE A 269 22.21 -10.04 4.36
C ILE A 269 21.71 -10.44 5.75
N SER A 270 22.66 -10.58 6.68
CA SER A 270 22.40 -10.86 8.09
C SER A 270 21.82 -9.65 8.82
N ALA A 271 21.21 -9.87 9.98
CA ALA A 271 20.68 -8.79 10.82
C ALA A 271 21.76 -7.79 11.28
N GLN A 272 23.01 -8.25 11.36
CA GLN A 272 24.18 -7.44 11.74
C GLN A 272 24.82 -6.73 10.53
N GLY A 273 24.21 -6.81 9.34
CA GLY A 273 24.71 -6.14 8.14
C GLY A 273 25.78 -6.92 7.36
N GLY A 274 26.22 -8.09 7.81
CA GLY A 274 27.12 -8.94 7.00
C GLY A 274 26.43 -9.43 5.72
N VAL A 275 27.13 -9.37 4.58
CA VAL A 275 26.66 -9.81 3.25
C VAL A 275 27.40 -11.10 2.85
N PHE A 276 26.66 -12.15 2.52
CA PHE A 276 27.16 -13.52 2.32
C PHE A 276 26.78 -14.07 0.95
N ASN A 277 27.66 -14.87 0.35
CA ASN A 277 27.38 -15.61 -0.88
C ASN A 277 26.63 -16.93 -0.60
N ASN A 278 26.26 -17.66 -1.66
CA ASN A 278 25.59 -18.97 -1.57
C ASN A 278 26.42 -20.06 -0.88
N GLN A 279 27.72 -19.84 -0.66
CA GLN A 279 28.63 -20.77 0.03
C GLN A 279 28.78 -20.43 1.52
N GLY A 280 28.04 -19.43 2.02
CA GLY A 280 28.13 -18.99 3.41
C GLY A 280 29.37 -18.14 3.73
N GLN A 281 30.13 -17.73 2.71
CA GLN A 281 31.29 -16.85 2.90
C GLN A 281 30.84 -15.40 2.92
N GLN A 282 31.37 -14.62 3.88
CA GLN A 282 31.11 -13.20 3.93
C GLN A 282 31.90 -12.47 2.84
N VAL A 283 31.18 -11.83 1.92
CA VAL A 283 31.72 -11.10 0.76
C VAL A 283 31.58 -9.58 0.90
N GLY A 284 30.86 -9.09 1.91
CA GLY A 284 30.70 -7.66 2.13
C GLY A 284 30.00 -7.30 3.44
N THR A 285 29.70 -6.02 3.57
CA THR A 285 29.00 -5.42 4.71
C THR A 285 28.05 -4.33 4.23
N LEU A 286 26.85 -4.31 4.81
CA LEU A 286 25.86 -3.24 4.75
C LEU A 286 25.94 -2.46 6.07
N SER A 287 26.18 -1.15 5.98
CA SER A 287 26.22 -0.23 7.11
C SER A 287 25.35 0.99 6.86
N ASP A 288 25.16 1.83 7.89
CA ASP A 288 24.53 3.14 7.71
C ASP A 288 25.32 4.00 6.72
N PRO A 289 24.64 4.88 5.96
CA PRO A 289 25.32 5.80 5.06
C PRO A 289 25.96 6.91 5.90
N SER A 290 27.28 6.86 6.07
CA SER A 290 28.09 7.90 6.73
C SER A 290 28.09 9.22 5.97
#